data_AF-A0A328TGD1-F1
#
_entry.id   AF-A0A328TGD1-F1
#
_cell.length_a   1.000
_cell.length_b   1.000
_cell.length_c   1.000
_cell.angle_alpha   90.00
_cell.angle_beta   90.00
_cell.angle_gamma   90.00
#
_symmetry.space_group_name_H-M   'P 1'
#
loop_
_entity.id
_entity.type
_entity.pdbx_description
1 polymer ?
#
loop_
_entity_poly.entity_id
_entity_poly.type
_entity_poly.pdbx_seq_one_letter_code
_entity_poly.pdbx_strand_id
1 'polypeptide(L)' 'MYIPRPAKLFFTVDDGWNRYLKKHGDSVSQWTQLAVERMLACGTCAMGVRRYCCALPDCTHSCFFCQSCKSKACSA' A
#
# COMPACT_ATOMS: atom_id res chain seq x y z
N MET A 1 5.91 11.88 12.36
CA MET A 1 6.31 12.70 11.19
C MET A 1 5.75 12.02 9.95
N TYR A 2 4.84 12.67 9.22
CA TYR A 2 4.33 12.14 7.94
C TYR A 2 5.39 12.41 6.87
N ILE A 3 5.96 11.35 6.31
CA ILE A 3 6.83 11.46 5.14
C ILE A 3 5.92 11.22 3.93
N PRO A 4 5.67 12.23 3.08
CA PRO A 4 4.90 12.02 1.86
C PRO A 4 5.59 10.94 1.03
N ARG A 5 4.80 10.04 0.44
CA ARG A 5 5.29 9.00 -0.47
C ARG A 5 5.01 9.39 -1.92
N PRO A 6 5.77 10.34 -2.50
CA PRO A 6 5.48 10.91 -3.82
C PRO A 6 5.49 9.85 -4.93
N ALA A 7 6.35 8.82 -4.81
CA ALA A 7 6.37 7.70 -5.75
C ALA A 7 5.04 6.91 -5.74
N LYS A 8 4.46 6.68 -4.56
CA LYS A 8 3.16 6.01 -4.43
C LYS A 8 2.06 6.82 -5.12
N LEU A 9 2.08 8.14 -4.91
CA LEU A 9 1.10 9.05 -5.52
C LEU A 9 1.16 8.99 -7.05
N PHE A 10 2.36 8.99 -7.62
CA PHE A 10 2.57 8.91 -9.07
C PHE A 10 1.87 7.70 -9.72
N PHE A 11 1.88 6.55 -9.05
CA PHE A 11 1.24 5.33 -9.55
C PHE A 11 -0.29 5.28 -9.32
N THR A 12 -0.82 6.08 -8.37
CA THR A 12 -2.25 6.11 -8.05
C THR A 12 -3.04 7.20 -8.75
N VAL A 13 -2.40 8.31 -9.12
CA VAL A 13 -3.08 9.42 -9.81
C VAL A 13 -3.67 8.91 -11.13
N ASP A 14 -4.96 9.18 -11.35
CA ASP A 14 -5.71 8.82 -12.55
C ASP A 14 -5.60 7.35 -12.97
N ASP A 15 -5.53 6.43 -12.00
CA ASP A 15 -5.35 5.00 -12.22
C ASP A 15 -4.08 4.69 -13.07
N GLY A 16 -3.05 5.54 -12.91
CA GLY A 16 -1.89 5.60 -13.79
C GLY A 16 -1.15 4.28 -13.93
N TRP A 17 -1.00 3.51 -12.84
CA TRP A 17 -0.34 2.21 -12.89
C TRP A 17 -1.08 1.19 -13.74
N ASN A 18 -2.39 1.02 -13.52
CA ASN A 18 -3.20 0.07 -14.28
C ASN A 18 -3.29 0.47 -15.75
N ARG A 19 -3.40 1.77 -16.04
CA ARG A 19 -3.38 2.29 -17.40
C ARG A 19 -2.04 2.05 -18.10
N TYR A 20 -0.94 2.20 -17.38
CA TYR A 20 0.40 1.89 -17.90
C TYR A 20 0.57 0.41 -18.20
N LEU A 21 0.16 -0.48 -17.27
CA LEU A 21 0.22 -1.93 -17.48
C LEU A 21 -0.63 -2.40 -18.66
N LYS A 22 -1.81 -1.82 -18.87
CA LYS A 22 -2.65 -2.14 -20.05
C LYS A 22 -1.95 -1.86 -21.38
N LYS A 23 -1.08 -0.85 -21.44
CA LYS A 23 -0.40 -0.42 -22.67
C LYS A 23 1.00 -1.02 -22.83
N HIS A 24 1.70 -1.25 -21.72
CA HIS A 24 3.12 -1.58 -21.69
C HIS A 24 3.44 -2.81 -20.83
N GLY A 25 2.46 -3.56 -20.34
CA GLY A 25 2.65 -4.67 -19.39
C GLY A 25 3.71 -5.68 -19.82
N ASP A 26 3.74 -6.05 -21.09
CA ASP A 26 4.71 -7.02 -21.65
C ASP A 26 6.16 -6.52 -21.60
N SER A 27 6.36 -5.21 -21.56
CA SER A 27 7.69 -4.58 -21.44
C SER A 27 8.17 -4.42 -20.00
N VAL A 28 7.28 -4.62 -19.02
CA VAL A 28 7.58 -4.42 -17.60
C VAL A 28 7.89 -5.76 -16.96
N SER A 29 9.09 -5.89 -16.39
CA SER A 29 9.48 -7.11 -15.67
C SER A 29 8.52 -7.41 -14.52
N GLN A 30 8.25 -8.70 -14.28
CA GLN A 30 7.42 -9.13 -13.15
C GLN A 30 7.93 -8.60 -11.80
N TRP A 31 9.24 -8.47 -11.63
CA TRP A 31 9.84 -7.89 -10.43
C TRP A 31 9.48 -6.42 -10.24
N THR A 32 9.50 -5.62 -11.32
CA THR A 32 9.07 -4.23 -11.30
C THR A 32 7.59 -4.13 -10.97
N GLN A 33 6.75 -4.97 -11.57
CA GLN A 33 5.31 -4.99 -11.27
C GLN A 33 5.05 -5.30 -9.79
N LEU A 34 5.67 -6.37 -9.27
CA LEU A 34 5.57 -6.75 -7.87
C LEU A 34 6.06 -5.66 -6.91
N ALA A 35 7.12 -4.94 -7.27
CA ALA A 35 7.65 -3.85 -6.45
C ALA A 35 6.66 -2.68 -6.35
N VAL A 36 6.05 -2.29 -7.47
CA VAL A 36 5.03 -1.22 -7.52
C VAL A 36 3.77 -1.67 -6.79
N GLU A 37 3.27 -2.88 -7.04
CA GLU A 37 2.08 -3.41 -6.36
C GLU A 37 2.26 -3.49 -4.84
N ARG A 38 3.43 -3.94 -4.36
CA ARG A 38 3.75 -3.93 -2.92
C ARG A 38 3.80 -2.51 -2.35
N MET A 39 4.33 -1.55 -3.10
CA MET A 39 4.33 -0.14 -2.72
C MET A 39 2.90 0.42 -2.62
N LEU A 40 2.04 0.07 -3.59
CA LEU A 40 0.64 0.47 -3.63
C LEU A 40 -0.15 -0.13 -2.45
N ALA A 41 0.07 -1.42 -2.16
CA ALA A 41 -0.55 -2.10 -1.02
C ALA A 41 -0.06 -1.57 0.34
N CYS A 42 1.18 -1.09 0.43
CA CYS A 42 1.80 -0.63 1.67
C CYS A 42 0.94 0.37 2.47
N GLY A 43 0.62 0.06 3.73
CA GLY A 43 -0.20 0.91 4.58
C GLY A 43 -1.71 0.83 4.31
N THR A 44 -2.14 -0.08 3.44
CA THR A 44 -3.57 -0.38 3.20
C THR A 44 -3.93 -1.74 3.80
N CYS A 45 -5.22 -2.05 3.90
CA CYS A 45 -5.70 -3.35 4.38
C CYS A 45 -5.20 -4.54 3.54
N ALA A 46 -4.78 -4.31 2.28
CA ALA A 46 -4.25 -5.35 1.41
C ALA A 46 -2.92 -5.96 1.91
N MET A 47 -2.18 -5.25 2.77
CA MET A 47 -0.97 -5.79 3.43
C MET A 47 -1.28 -6.62 4.68
N GLY A 48 -2.55 -6.70 5.07
CA GLY A 48 -2.99 -7.23 6.35
C GLY A 48 -3.25 -6.12 7.36
N VAL A 49 -4.27 -6.36 8.18
CA VAL A 49 -4.75 -5.41 9.19
C VAL A 49 -4.76 -6.09 10.56
N ARG A 50 -4.38 -5.34 11.59
CA ARG A 50 -4.56 -5.75 12.98
C ARG A 50 -5.59 -4.85 13.64
N ARG A 51 -6.61 -5.45 14.24
CA ARG A 51 -7.61 -4.75 15.04
C ARG A 51 -7.18 -4.74 16.49
N TYR A 52 -7.25 -3.58 17.12
CA TYR A 52 -7.07 -3.38 18.55
C TYR A 52 -8.39 -2.92 19.14
N CYS A 53 -8.88 -3.62 20.17
CA CYS A 53 -10.07 -3.24 20.90
C CYS A 53 -9.69 -2.66 22.26
N CYS A 54 -10.52 -1.77 22.80
CA CYS A 54 -10.38 -1.32 24.18
C CYS A 54 -10.49 -2.51 25.16
N ALA A 55 -9.74 -2.46 26.26
CA ALA A 55 -9.77 -3.50 27.28
C ALA A 55 -11.01 -3.45 28.18
N LEU A 56 -11.76 -2.33 28.20
CA LEU A 56 -12.98 -2.22 28.99
C LEU A 56 -14.10 -3.07 28.37
N PRO A 57 -14.84 -3.83 29.21
CA PRO A 57 -16.08 -4.48 28.79
C PRO A 57 -17.05 -3.45 28.19
N ASP A 58 -17.77 -3.84 27.14
CA ASP A 58 -18.80 -3.04 26.46
C ASP A 58 -18.31 -1.74 25.76
N CYS A 59 -16.99 -1.50 25.72
CA CYS A 59 -16.42 -0.40 24.96
C CYS A 59 -16.33 -0.76 23.47
N THR A 60 -16.95 0.04 22.60
CA THR A 60 -16.99 -0.20 21.14
C THR A 60 -15.77 0.36 20.40
N HIS A 61 -14.86 1.03 21.11
CA HIS A 61 -13.66 1.60 20.51
C HIS A 61 -12.77 0.50 19.93
N SER A 62 -12.48 0.66 18.63
CA SER A 62 -11.45 -0.15 17.98
C SER A 62 -10.62 0.68 17.01
N CYS A 63 -9.34 0.33 16.93
CA CYS A 63 -8.40 0.91 15.99
C CYS A 63 -7.91 -0.19 15.04
N PHE A 64 -7.77 0.16 13.77
CA PHE A 64 -7.24 -0.74 12.75
C PHE A 64 -5.87 -0.23 12.32
N PHE A 65 -4.88 -1.11 12.37
CA PHE A 65 -3.52 -0.80 11.92
C PHE A 65 -3.16 -1.65 10.71
N CYS A 66 -2.96 -0.99 9.57
CA CYS A 66 -2.50 -1.63 8.34
C CYS A 66 -1.00 -1.85 8.38
N GLN A 67 -0.56 -3.05 7.98
CA GLN A 67 0.86 -3.35 7.94
C GLN A 67 1.56 -2.58 6.81
N SER A 68 2.82 -2.22 7.07
CA SER A 68 3.70 -1.63 6.05
C SER A 68 4.59 -2.69 5.44
N CYS A 69 4.84 -2.59 4.13
CA CYS A 69 5.78 -3.48 3.46
C CYS A 69 7.23 -3.15 3.89
N LYS A 70 8.11 -4.15 3.91
CA LYS A 70 9.56 -3.99 4.15
C LYS A 70 10.36 -3.81 2.86
N SER A 71 9.69 -3.44 1.77
CA SER A 71 10.32 -3.31 0.44
C SER A 71 11.22 -2.08 0.38
N LYS A 72 12.44 -2.23 -0.14
CA LYS A 72 13.34 -1.10 -0.45
C LYS A 72 12.75 -0.14 -1.49
N ALA A 73 11.85 -0.62 -2.35
CA ALA A 73 11.18 0.21 -3.34
C ALA A 73 10.15 1.17 -2.71
N CYS A 74 9.63 0.84 -1.52
CA CYS A 74 8.71 1.70 -0.80
C CYS A 74 9.49 2.61 0.15
N SER A 75 9.61 3.89 -0.20
CA SER A 75 10.14 4.90 0.72
C SER A 75 9.28 4.95 1.98
N ALA A 76 9.92 4.82 3.16
CA ALA A 76 9.27 4.79 4.47
C ALA A 76 8.45 6.07 4.72
#